data_AF-A0A5K7SAX7-F1
#
_entry.id   AF-A0A5K7SAX7-F1
#
_cell.length_a   1.000
_cell.length_b   1.000
_cell.length_c   1.000
_cell.angle_alpha   90.00
_cell.angle_beta   90.00
_cell.angle_gamma   90.00
#
_symmetry.space_group_name_H-M   'P 1'
#
loop_
_entity.id
_entity.type
_entity.pdbx_description
1 polymer ?
#
loop_
_entity_poly.entity_id
_entity_poly.type
_entity_poly.pdbx_seq_one_letter_code
_entity_poly.pdbx_strand_id
1 'polypeptide(L)' 'MQKLLGFNGGKISRLIKRLRVHGLIKKAADSYKYYLTKIGKETIIMAQKIKELVLVPAYCY' A
#
# COMPACT_ATOMS: atom_id res chain seq x y z
N MET A 1 13.63 11.47 -5.31
CA MET A 1 12.54 10.48 -5.23
C MET A 1 11.89 10.35 -6.59
N GLN A 2 12.59 9.69 -7.51
CA GLN A 2 12.28 9.67 -8.93
C GLN A 2 11.21 8.58 -9.20
N LYS A 3 10.05 9.00 -9.70
CA LYS A 3 9.13 8.24 -10.58
C LYS A 3 8.81 6.77 -10.21
N LEU A 4 8.45 6.46 -8.96
CA LEU A 4 8.11 5.08 -8.58
C LEU A 4 6.77 4.58 -9.17
N LEU A 5 5.87 5.47 -9.60
CA LEU A 5 4.48 5.11 -9.95
C LEU A 5 3.83 6.05 -11.00
N GLY A 6 4.60 6.89 -11.70
CA GLY A 6 4.03 7.94 -12.57
C GLY A 6 3.29 9.08 -11.83
N PHE A 7 3.20 9.03 -10.51
CA PHE A 7 2.57 10.07 -9.69
C PHE A 7 3.52 11.24 -9.40
N ASN A 8 2.95 12.45 -9.34
CA ASN A 8 3.62 13.64 -8.79
C ASN A 8 4.02 13.39 -7.32
N GLY A 9 5.20 13.84 -6.90
CA GLY A 9 5.70 13.72 -5.53
C GLY A 9 4.71 14.17 -4.45
N GLY A 10 3.92 15.22 -4.72
CA GLY A 10 2.86 15.65 -3.80
C GLY A 10 1.74 14.61 -3.61
N LYS A 11 1.40 13.83 -4.64
CA LYS A 11 0.40 12.75 -4.54
C LYS A 11 0.98 11.57 -3.75
N ILE A 12 2.24 11.23 -3.98
CA ILE A 12 2.96 10.17 -3.26
C ILE A 12 3.01 10.48 -1.77
N SER A 13 3.40 11.70 -1.38
CA SER A 13 3.46 12.10 0.03
C SER A 13 2.11 11.99 0.74
N ARG A 14 1.01 12.36 0.05
CA ARG A 14 -0.34 12.21 0.58
C ARG A 14 -0.75 10.75 0.73
N LEU A 15 -0.40 9.89 -0.22
CA LEU A 15 -0.67 8.46 -0.15
C LEU A 15 0.07 7.82 1.04
N ILE A 16 1.37 8.10 1.18
CA ILE A 16 2.17 7.64 2.31
C ILE A 16 1.58 8.12 3.64
N LYS A 17 1.13 9.38 3.72
CA LYS A 17 0.45 9.91 4.91
C LYS A 17 -0.82 9.10 5.23
N ARG A 18 -1.67 8.80 4.25
CA ARG A 18 -2.89 7.99 4.46
C ARG A 18 -2.55 6.61 4.99
N LEU A 19 -1.59 5.92 4.39
CA LEU A 19 -1.15 4.60 4.83
C LEU A 19 -0.61 4.61 6.27
N ARG A 20 0.06 5.70 6.68
CA ARG A 20 0.49 5.89 8.08
C ARG A 20 -0.66 6.16 9.03
N VAL A 21 -1.64 6.98 8.63
CA VAL A 21 -2.81 7.31 9.46
C VAL A 21 -3.66 6.08 9.72
N HIS A 22 -3.81 5.21 8.72
CA HIS A 22 -4.48 3.90 8.88
C HIS A 22 -3.61 2.85 9.58
N GLY A 23 -2.38 3.19 9.98
CA GLY A 23 -1.50 2.28 10.71
C GLY A 23 -0.98 1.11 9.87
N LEU A 24 -1.06 1.16 8.54
CA LEU A 24 -0.59 0.09 7.65
C LEU A 24 0.95 0.11 7.51
N ILE A 25 1.55 1.29 7.60
CA ILE A 25 3.00 1.49 7.52
C ILE A 25 3.52 2.36 8.66
N LYS A 26 4.77 2.10 9.08
CA LYS A 26 5.49 2.86 10.09
C LYS A 26 6.76 3.46 9.50
N LYS A 27 7.08 4.70 9.85
CA LYS A 27 8.29 5.39 9.42
C LYS A 27 9.48 4.94 10.29
N ALA A 28 10.62 4.68 9.66
CA ALA A 28 11.90 4.54 10.36
C ALA A 28 12.34 5.89 10.93
N ALA A 29 12.98 5.89 12.10
CA ALA A 29 13.58 7.11 12.63
C ALA A 29 14.59 7.69 11.63
N ASP A 30 14.58 9.02 11.51
CA ASP A 30 15.53 9.80 10.70
C ASP A 30 15.71 9.38 9.23
N SER A 31 14.71 8.70 8.65
CA SER A 31 14.80 8.20 7.28
C SER A 31 13.47 8.27 6.54
N TYR A 32 13.54 8.28 5.20
CA TYR A 32 12.36 8.13 4.33
C TYR A 32 11.96 6.66 4.12
N LYS A 33 12.52 5.73 4.91
CA LYS A 33 12.16 4.32 4.88
C LYS A 33 10.87 4.07 5.66
N TYR A 34 9.99 3.26 5.08
CA TYR A 34 8.72 2.84 5.68
C TYR A 34 8.63 1.32 5.71
N TYR A 35 8.17 0.77 6.82
CA TYR A 35 7.97 -0.66 7.01
C TYR A 35 6.51 -0.99 7.24
N LEU A 36 6.09 -2.18 6.84
CA LEU A 36 4.74 -2.68 7.09
C LEU A 36 4.54 -3.00 8.57
N THR A 37 3.38 -2.61 9.10
CA THR A 37 2.94 -3.04 10.43
C THR A 37 2.34 -4.45 10.34
N LYS A 38 2.03 -5.06 11.50
CA LYS A 38 1.35 -6.37 11.55
C LYS A 38 0.03 -6.35 10.76
N ILE A 39 -0.79 -5.34 11.02
CA ILE A 39 -2.08 -5.11 10.33
C ILE A 39 -1.85 -4.84 8.84
N GLY A 40 -0.81 -4.09 8.49
CA GLY A 40 -0.43 -3.84 7.10
C GLY A 40 -0.11 -5.12 6.32
N LYS A 41 0.60 -6.08 6.95
CA LYS A 41 0.88 -7.40 6.35
C LYS A 41 -0.40 -8.21 6.13
N GLU A 42 -1.26 -8.28 7.14
CA GLU A 42 -2.55 -8.99 7.05
C GLU A 42 -3.46 -8.38 5.97
N THR A 43 -3.50 -7.05 5.87
CA THR A 43 -4.27 -6.32 4.85
C THR A 43 -3.82 -6.66 3.44
N ILE A 44 -2.51 -6.80 3.20
CA ILE A 44 -1.98 -7.17 1.88
C ILE A 44 -2.40 -8.60 1.51
N ILE A 45 -2.33 -9.53 2.47
CA ILE A 45 -2.76 -10.92 2.25
C ILE A 45 -4.26 -10.95 1.93
N MET A 46 -5.07 -10.20 2.68
CA MET A 46 -6.51 -10.09 2.42
C MET A 46 -6.78 -9.46 1.04
N ALA A 47 -6.08 -8.39 0.68
CA ALA A 47 -6.23 -7.75 -0.63
C ALA A 47 -5.88 -8.71 -1.78
N GLN A 48 -4.83 -9.53 -1.61
CA GLN A 48 -4.48 -10.57 -2.58
C GLN A 48 -5.60 -11.61 -2.73
N LYS A 49 -6.15 -12.11 -1.61
CA LYS A 49 -7.28 -13.05 -1.64
C LYS A 49 -8.53 -12.44 -2.27
N ILE A 50 -8.86 -11.19 -1.96
CA ILE A 50 -9.98 -10.47 -2.58
C ILE A 50 -9.79 -10.39 -4.09
N LYS A 51 -8.58 -10.08 -4.55
CA LYS A 51 -8.27 -10.05 -5.98
C LYS A 51 -8.48 -11.42 -6.62
N GLU A 52 -8.04 -12.51 -6.00
CA GLU A 52 -8.25 -13.85 -6.54
C GLU A 52 -9.75 -14.22 -6.57
N LEU A 53 -10.48 -13.94 -5.50
CA LEU A 53 -11.90 -14.30 -5.38
C LEU A 53 -12.85 -13.44 -6.22
N VAL A 54 -12.50 -12.18 -6.50
CA VAL A 54 -13.39 -11.24 -7.21
C VAL A 54 -12.96 -11.03 -8.64
N LEU A 55 -11.66 -10.88 -8.90
CA LEU A 55 -11.17 -10.57 -10.23
C LEU A 55 -11.14 -11.83 -11.12
N VAL A 56 -10.68 -12.98 -10.63
CA VAL A 56 -10.57 -14.20 -11.46
C VAL A 56 -11.93 -14.66 -12.02
N PRO A 57 -13.02 -14.71 -11.23
CA PRO A 57 -14.33 -15.08 -11.78
C PRO A 57 -14.85 -14.08 -12.81
N ALA A 58 -14.55 -12.79 -12.65
CA ALA A 58 -14.99 -11.75 -13.57
C ALA A 58 -14.31 -11.81 -14.94
N TYR A 59 -13.16 -12.48 -15.07
CA TYR A 59 -12.44 -12.68 -16.33
C TYR A 59 -12.68 -14.06 -16.97
N CYS A 60 -13.46 -14.94 -16.33
CA CYS A 60 -13.76 -16.30 -16.81
C CYS A 60 -15.10 -16.39 -17.57
N TYR A 61 -15.65 -15.25 -17.99
CA TYR A 61 -16.88 -15.14 -18.80
C TYR A 61 -16.54 -14.44 -20.12
#